data_AF-A0A1G5FIH8-F1
#
_entry.id   AF-A0A1G5FIH8-F1
#
_cell.length_a   1.000
_cell.length_b   1.000
_cell.length_c   1.000
_cell.angle_alpha   90.00
_cell.angle_beta   90.00
_cell.angle_gamma   90.00
#
_symmetry.space_group_name_H-M   'P 1'
#
loop_
_entity.id
_entity.type
_entity.pdbx_description
1 polymer ?
#
loop_
_entity_poly.entity_id
_entity_poly.type
_entity_poly.pdbx_seq_one_letter_code
_entity_poly.pdbx_strand_id
1 'polypeptide(L)'
;MNHTAKLLALVLGICMSATICAQSAKSGEQVYKEVCFACHATSVQNAPKFGDKVAWSPLFKEGQHVVTAHGWVGQGGMPPRGG
;
A
#
# COMPACT_ATOMS: atom_id res chain seq x y z
N MET A 1 19.92 29.46 -42.30
CA MET A 1 20.20 28.66 -41.08
C MET A 1 19.29 27.45 -41.10
N ASN A 2 19.90 26.30 -41.37
CA ASN A 2 19.33 25.05 -41.87
C ASN A 2 18.52 24.30 -40.79
N HIS A 3 17.23 24.10 -41.07
CA HIS A 3 16.27 23.35 -40.24
C HIS A 3 16.71 21.91 -39.93
N THR A 4 17.62 21.35 -40.71
CA THR A 4 18.17 19.99 -40.54
C THR A 4 18.97 19.83 -39.24
N ALA A 5 19.60 20.88 -38.72
CA ALA A 5 20.36 20.83 -37.46
C ALA A 5 19.44 20.80 -36.21
N LYS A 6 18.21 21.35 -36.31
CA LYS A 6 17.24 21.34 -35.20
C LYS A 6 16.55 19.99 -35.02
N LEU A 7 16.39 19.23 -36.11
CA LEU A 7 15.79 17.89 -36.07
C LEU A 7 16.73 16.84 -35.45
N LEU A 8 18.05 16.98 -35.63
CA LEU A 8 19.03 16.07 -35.03
C LEU A 8 19.12 16.24 -33.49
N ALA A 9 18.89 17.46 -32.99
CA ALA A 9 18.88 17.74 -31.55
C ALA A 9 17.63 17.25 -30.81
N LEU A 10 16.52 16.97 -31.52
CA LEU A 10 15.27 16.50 -30.93
C LEU A 10 15.23 14.98 -30.71
N VAL A 11 16.01 14.21 -31.48
CA VAL A 11 15.97 12.73 -31.45
C VAL A 11 16.84 12.13 -30.32
N LEU A 12 17.80 12.88 -29.76
CA LEU A 12 18.61 12.42 -28.62
C LEU A 12 18.00 12.70 -27.23
N GLY A 13 16.87 13.40 -27.14
CA GLY A 13 16.32 13.87 -25.86
C GLY A 13 15.25 13.00 -25.20
N ILE A 14 14.79 11.92 -25.85
CA ILE A 14 13.54 11.24 -25.46
C ILE A 14 13.73 9.96 -24.62
N CYS A 15 14.97 9.51 -24.35
CA CYS A 15 15.17 8.25 -23.60
C CYS A 15 15.26 8.42 -22.05
N MET A 16 15.17 9.63 -21.50
CA MET A 16 15.51 9.87 -20.08
C MET A 16 14.30 10.10 -19.16
N SER A 17 13.16 9.42 -19.38
CA SER A 17 11.98 9.58 -18.51
C SER A 17 11.34 8.28 -18.03
N ALA A 18 12.06 7.17 -18.08
CA ALA A 18 11.58 5.90 -17.52
C ALA A 18 11.55 5.87 -15.97
N THR A 19 12.11 6.86 -15.28
CA THR A 19 12.22 6.84 -13.81
C THR A 19 10.99 7.37 -13.06
N ILE A 20 9.91 7.78 -13.75
CA ILE A 20 8.73 8.38 -13.08
C ILE A 20 7.62 7.34 -12.76
N CYS A 21 7.73 6.09 -13.21
CA CYS A 21 6.64 5.11 -13.04
C CYS A 21 6.78 4.15 -11.84
N ALA A 22 7.86 4.20 -11.07
CA ALA A 22 8.07 3.28 -9.95
C ALA A 22 8.23 4.03 -8.62
N GLN A 23 7.20 4.74 -8.18
CA GLN A 23 7.04 4.94 -6.74
C GLN A 23 6.82 3.53 -6.16
N SER A 24 7.84 2.95 -5.53
CA SER A 24 7.71 1.63 -4.93
C SER A 24 6.57 1.66 -3.91
N ALA A 25 5.63 0.71 -4.05
CA ALA A 25 4.60 0.54 -3.03
C ALA A 25 5.27 0.31 -1.68
N LYS A 26 4.75 0.96 -0.63
CA LYS A 26 5.22 0.72 0.75
C LYS A 26 5.08 -0.78 1.06
N SER A 27 6.04 -1.33 1.79
CA SER A 27 5.90 -2.69 2.29
C SER A 27 4.74 -2.79 3.27
N GLY A 28 4.16 -3.98 3.44
CA GLY A 28 3.10 -4.19 4.43
C GLY A 28 3.56 -3.85 5.85
N GLU A 29 4.84 -4.07 6.17
CA GLU A 29 5.43 -3.68 7.44
C GLU A 29 5.48 -2.15 7.63
N GLN A 30 5.84 -1.41 6.58
CA GLN A 30 5.83 0.06 6.61
C GLN A 30 4.40 0.58 6.85
N VAL A 31 3.43 0.09 6.08
CA VAL A 31 2.01 0.47 6.24
C VAL A 31 1.50 0.12 7.63
N TYR A 32 1.84 -1.06 8.13
CA TYR A 32 1.47 -1.48 9.49
C TYR A 32 2.02 -0.51 10.55
N LYS A 33 3.33 -0.20 10.49
CA LYS A 33 3.97 0.70 11.45
C LYS A 33 3.41 2.12 11.43
N GLU A 34 3.09 2.64 10.25
CA GLU A 34 2.61 4.01 10.07
C GLU A 34 1.13 4.19 10.45
N VAL A 35 0.28 3.20 10.16
CA VAL A 35 -1.19 3.35 10.24
C VAL A 35 -1.82 2.32 11.16
N CYS A 36 -1.59 1.03 10.90
CA CYS A 36 -2.35 -0.04 11.54
C CYS A 36 -1.94 -0.31 13.00
N PHE A 37 -0.68 -0.03 13.35
CA PHE A 37 -0.07 -0.31 14.65
C PHE A 37 -0.84 0.36 15.79
N ALA A 38 -1.38 1.56 15.57
CA ALA A 38 -2.09 2.33 16.58
C ALA A 38 -3.22 1.55 17.27
N CYS A 39 -3.88 0.64 16.54
CA CYS A 39 -4.96 -0.19 17.08
C CYS A 39 -4.55 -1.67 17.25
N HIS A 40 -3.79 -2.22 16.28
CA HIS A 40 -3.46 -3.64 16.26
C HIS A 40 -2.28 -4.04 17.16
N ALA A 41 -1.56 -3.09 17.78
CA ALA A 41 -0.49 -3.41 18.73
C ALA A 41 -1.02 -3.80 20.13
N THR A 42 -2.09 -3.16 20.57
CA THR A 42 -2.62 -3.25 21.95
C THR A 42 -4.09 -3.67 22.00
N SER A 43 -4.67 -4.07 20.87
CA SER A 43 -6.08 -4.47 20.77
C SER A 43 -7.08 -3.38 21.16
N VAL A 44 -6.84 -2.16 20.67
CA VAL A 44 -7.80 -1.06 20.82
C VAL A 44 -9.15 -1.47 20.26
N GLN A 45 -10.22 -1.30 21.05
CA GLN A 45 -11.59 -1.66 20.67
C GLN A 45 -11.74 -3.10 20.14
N ASN A 46 -10.99 -4.05 20.73
CA ASN A 46 -10.97 -5.46 20.32
C ASN A 46 -10.37 -5.71 18.93
N ALA A 47 -9.54 -4.80 18.41
CA ALA A 47 -8.77 -5.06 17.21
C ALA A 47 -7.88 -6.31 17.39
N PRO A 48 -7.81 -7.22 16.40
CA PRO A 48 -7.00 -8.43 16.51
C PRO A 48 -5.51 -8.05 16.62
N LYS A 49 -4.86 -8.45 17.72
CA LYS A 49 -3.48 -8.05 18.00
C LYS A 49 -2.51 -8.66 16.99
N PHE A 50 -1.54 -7.90 16.51
CA PHE A 50 -0.48 -8.43 15.67
C PHE A 50 0.26 -9.59 16.37
N GLY A 51 0.40 -10.71 15.67
CA GLY A 51 1.04 -11.91 16.19
C GLY A 51 0.12 -12.83 17.02
N ASP A 52 -1.09 -12.40 17.37
CA ASP A 52 -2.04 -13.25 18.10
C ASP A 52 -2.70 -14.27 17.17
N LYS A 53 -2.09 -15.44 17.06
CA LYS A 53 -2.58 -16.53 16.22
C LYS A 53 -4.00 -16.98 16.56
N VAL A 54 -4.42 -16.85 17.83
CA VAL A 54 -5.76 -17.27 18.25
C VAL A 54 -6.80 -16.28 17.72
N ALA A 55 -6.55 -14.98 17.84
CA ALA A 55 -7.43 -13.94 17.31
C ALA A 55 -7.50 -13.96 15.77
N TRP A 56 -6.38 -14.24 15.08
CA TRP A 56 -6.31 -14.23 13.61
C TRP A 56 -6.77 -15.54 12.94
N SER A 57 -6.72 -16.67 13.63
CA SER A 57 -7.13 -17.99 13.08
C SER A 57 -8.51 -18.01 12.40
N PRO A 58 -9.59 -17.48 13.00
CA PRO A 58 -10.90 -17.46 12.33
C PRO A 58 -10.88 -16.58 11.07
N LEU A 59 -10.19 -15.44 11.10
CA LEU A 59 -10.10 -14.51 9.96
C LEU A 59 -9.36 -15.14 8.78
N PHE A 60 -8.30 -15.93 9.04
CA PHE A 60 -7.60 -16.65 7.98
C PHE A 60 -8.47 -17.70 7.28
N LYS A 61 -9.48 -18.25 7.97
CA LYS A 61 -10.43 -19.20 7.36
C LYS A 61 -11.40 -18.52 6.40
N GLU A 62 -11.67 -17.23 6.58
CA GLU A 62 -12.47 -16.43 5.62
C GLU A 62 -11.72 -16.19 4.30
N GLY A 63 -10.39 -16.18 4.36
CA GLY A 63 -9.50 -16.02 3.22
C GLY A 63 -8.96 -14.60 3.06
N GLN A 64 -7.75 -14.51 2.46
CA GLN A 64 -6.98 -13.26 2.39
C GLN A 64 -7.74 -12.10 1.74
N HIS A 65 -8.50 -12.36 0.68
CA HIS A 65 -9.24 -11.33 -0.05
C HIS A 65 -10.36 -10.72 0.81
N VAL A 66 -11.05 -11.52 1.63
CA VAL A 66 -12.09 -11.06 2.56
C VAL A 66 -11.48 -10.18 3.65
N VAL A 67 -10.42 -10.65 4.31
CA VAL A 67 -9.74 -9.89 5.37
C VAL A 67 -9.16 -8.57 4.82
N THR A 68 -8.66 -8.59 3.59
CA THR A 68 -8.19 -7.38 2.90
C THR A 68 -9.35 -6.42 2.60
N ALA A 69 -10.50 -6.95 2.18
CA ALA A 69 -11.70 -6.15 1.96
C ALA A 69 -12.20 -5.49 3.25
N HIS A 70 -12.22 -6.21 4.38
CA HIS A 70 -12.55 -5.62 5.70
C HIS A 70 -11.67 -4.41 6.02
N GLY A 71 -10.35 -4.50 5.78
CA GLY A 71 -9.45 -3.36 5.95
C GLY A 71 -9.71 -2.22 4.96
N TRP A 72 -10.21 -2.53 3.77
CA TRP A 72 -10.52 -1.53 2.74
C TRP A 72 -11.80 -0.75 3.02
N VAL A 73 -12.89 -1.46 3.37
CA VAL A 73 -14.21 -0.84 3.61
C VAL A 73 -14.44 -0.43 5.06
N GLY A 74 -13.63 -0.93 6.00
CA GLY A 74 -13.84 -0.79 7.44
C GLY A 74 -14.78 -1.89 7.97
N GLN A 75 -14.55 -2.34 9.20
CA GLN A 75 -15.34 -3.40 9.83
C GLN A 75 -15.38 -3.21 11.35
N GLY A 76 -16.58 -3.17 11.93
CA GLY A 76 -16.76 -2.92 13.37
C GLY A 76 -16.18 -1.56 13.78
N GLY A 77 -15.26 -1.56 14.75
CA GLY A 77 -14.54 -0.35 15.19
C GLY A 77 -13.35 0.05 14.31
N MET A 78 -13.02 -0.71 13.26
CA MET A 78 -11.92 -0.41 12.35
C MET A 78 -12.39 0.55 11.24
N PRO A 79 -11.78 1.75 11.10
CA PRO A 79 -12.13 2.68 10.03
C PRO A 79 -11.67 2.20 8.63
N PRO A 80 -12.32 2.65 7.54
CA PRO A 80 -11.95 2.30 6.17
C PRO A 80 -10.49 2.69 5.88
N ARG A 81 -9.69 1.75 5.39
CA ARG A 81 -8.26 1.93 5.07
C ARG A 81 -7.39 2.42 6.24
N GLY A 82 -7.86 2.26 7.48
CA GLY A 82 -7.08 2.56 8.69
C GLY A 82 -7.33 3.94 9.32
N GLY A 83 -8.34 4.69 8.85
CA GLY A 83 -8.66 6.01 9.40
C GLY A 83 -8.53 7.09 8.35
#